data_AF-W1DU53-F1
#
_entry.id   AF-W1DU53-F1
#
_cell.length_a   1.000
_cell.length_b   1.000
_cell.length_c   1.000
_cell.angle_alpha   90.00
_cell.angle_beta   90.00
_cell.angle_gamma   90.00
#
_symmetry.space_group_name_H-M   'P 1'
#
loop_
_entity.id
_entity.type
_entity.pdbx_description
1 polymer ?
#
loop_
_entity_poly.entity_id
_entity_poly.type
_entity_poly.pdbx_seq_one_letter_code
_entity_poly.pdbx_strand_id
1 'polypeptide(L)'
;MELVQGVSVPEKAIARAEIVIEGELLPGVRVREDQHTNSGHAMPEFPGYCGGANPSLPVIKVKAVTMRNNAILQTLVGPGEEHTTLAGLPTEASIWNAVEAAIPGFLQKCLRPHRGWR
;
A
#
# COMPACT_ATOMS: atom_id res chain seq x y z
N MET A 1 -5.88 8.64 16.75
CA MET A 1 -4.66 7.91 16.33
C MET A 1 -3.50 8.41 17.16
N GLU A 2 -2.66 7.53 17.69
CA GLU A 2 -1.49 7.89 18.51
C GLU A 2 -0.21 7.81 17.68
N LEU A 3 0.66 8.81 17.83
CA LEU A 3 1.92 8.94 17.12
C LEU A 3 3.10 9.01 18.10
N VAL A 4 4.27 8.55 17.67
CA VAL A 4 5.53 8.63 18.41
C VAL A 4 6.62 9.20 17.51
N GLN A 5 7.57 9.93 18.08
CA GLN A 5 8.72 10.43 17.32
C GLN A 5 9.62 9.26 16.91
N GLY A 6 10.02 9.22 15.63
CA GLY A 6 10.99 8.24 15.14
C GLY A 6 12.32 8.33 15.86
N VAL A 7 13.02 7.20 15.99
CA VAL A 7 14.27 7.09 16.75
C VAL A 7 15.50 7.53 15.95
N SER A 8 15.40 7.53 14.62
CA SER A 8 16.53 7.73 13.70
C SER A 8 16.28 8.73 12.57
N VAL A 9 15.01 9.06 12.30
CA VAL A 9 14.59 10.05 11.29
C VAL A 9 13.68 11.11 11.91
N PRO A 10 13.67 12.35 11.36
CA PRO A 10 12.81 13.43 11.84
C PRO A 10 11.37 13.29 11.32
N GLU A 11 10.77 12.11 11.48
CA GLU A 11 9.38 11.82 11.09
C GLU A 11 8.67 11.04 12.21
N LYS A 12 7.34 11.12 12.26
CA LYS A 12 6.51 10.40 13.23
C LYS A 12 6.15 9.02 12.73
N ALA A 13 6.12 8.06 13.65
CA ALA A 13 5.63 6.70 13.42
C ALA A 13 4.30 6.46 14.15
N ILE A 14 3.58 5.42 13.72
CA ILE A 14 2.36 4.95 14.41
C ILE A 14 2.77 4.30 15.73
N ALA A 15 2.39 4.90 16.86
CA ALA A 15 2.81 4.42 18.18
C ALA A 15 2.36 2.97 18.48
N ARG A 16 1.27 2.54 17.84
CA ARG A 16 0.66 1.22 18.04
C ARG A 16 0.99 0.20 16.95
N ALA A 17 1.91 0.49 16.03
CA ALA A 17 2.32 -0.47 15.00
C ALA A 17 3.09 -1.67 15.59
N GLU A 18 3.05 -2.79 14.89
CA GLU A 18 3.84 -3.99 15.21
C GLU A 18 5.31 -3.83 14.82
N ILE A 19 5.56 -3.28 13.62
CA ILE A 19 6.87 -3.06 13.02
C ILE A 19 6.89 -1.67 12.38
N VAL A 20 7.97 -0.93 12.58
CA VAL A 20 8.27 0.35 11.93
C VAL A 20 9.65 0.28 11.31
N ILE A 21 9.75 0.64 10.03
CA ILE A 21 11.01 0.74 9.30
C ILE A 21 11.25 2.23 9.03
N GLU A 22 12.30 2.77 9.61
CA GLU A 22 12.69 4.17 9.45
C GLU A 22 13.83 4.29 8.45
N GLY A 23 13.75 5.25 7.55
CA GLY A 23 14.79 5.47 6.54
C GLY A 23 14.59 6.73 5.73
N GLU A 24 15.54 7.00 4.86
CA GLU A 24 15.54 8.17 3.97
C GLU A 24 15.58 7.73 2.51
N LEU A 25 14.84 8.41 1.65
CA LEU A 25 14.93 8.25 0.21
C LEU A 25 16.21 8.92 -0.29
N LEU A 26 17.09 8.14 -0.93
CA LEU A 26 18.34 8.65 -1.46
C LEU A 26 18.09 9.45 -2.77
N PRO A 27 18.40 10.75 -2.82
CA PRO A 27 18.25 11.55 -4.04
C PRO A 27 19.18 11.03 -5.14
N GLY A 28 18.67 10.96 -6.38
CA GLY A 28 19.44 10.54 -7.55
C GLY A 28 19.80 9.05 -7.63
N VAL A 29 19.68 8.29 -6.53
CA VAL A 29 19.96 6.85 -6.53
C VAL A 29 18.75 6.09 -7.06
N ARG A 30 18.99 5.20 -8.02
CA ARG A 30 17.97 4.34 -8.63
C ARG A 30 18.48 2.91 -8.75
N VAL A 31 17.54 1.97 -8.64
CA VAL A 31 17.83 0.54 -8.70
C VAL A 31 16.80 -0.20 -9.53
N ARG A 32 17.23 -1.25 -10.23
CA ARG A 32 16.31 -2.18 -10.89
C ARG A 32 15.73 -3.13 -9.85
N GLU A 33 14.42 -3.31 -9.86
CA GLU A 33 13.68 -4.10 -8.85
C GLU A 33 14.16 -5.55 -8.74
N ASP A 34 14.36 -6.21 -9.88
CA ASP A 34 14.82 -7.61 -9.95
C ASP A 34 16.35 -7.73 -10.06
N GLN A 35 17.13 -6.73 -9.60
CA GLN A 35 18.59 -6.75 -9.72
C GLN A 35 19.27 -8.01 -9.17
N HIS A 36 18.67 -8.67 -8.17
CA HIS A 36 19.22 -9.86 -7.53
C HIS A 36 18.62 -11.18 -8.05
N THR A 37 17.51 -11.14 -8.79
CA THR A 37 16.80 -12.34 -9.26
C THR A 37 16.82 -12.48 -10.78
N ASN A 38 16.87 -11.39 -11.54
CA ASN A 38 16.79 -11.35 -13.00
C ASN A 38 15.55 -12.07 -13.55
N SER A 39 14.43 -12.04 -12.82
CA SER A 39 13.18 -12.72 -13.21
C SER A 39 12.43 -11.97 -14.32
N GLY A 40 12.73 -10.69 -14.55
CA GLY A 40 11.94 -9.79 -15.40
C GLY A 40 10.58 -9.39 -14.80
N HIS A 41 10.27 -9.82 -13.58
CA HIS A 41 8.97 -9.65 -12.93
C HIS A 41 9.11 -9.08 -11.52
N ALA A 42 8.13 -8.27 -11.11
CA ALA A 42 8.01 -7.65 -9.80
C ALA A 42 7.17 -8.53 -8.84
N MET A 43 5.85 -8.34 -8.87
CA MET A 43 4.88 -9.08 -8.06
C MET A 43 3.55 -9.25 -8.81
N PRO A 44 2.65 -10.15 -8.37
CA PRO A 44 1.28 -10.18 -8.88
C PRO A 44 0.54 -8.88 -8.56
N GLU A 45 -0.10 -8.32 -9.58
CA GLU A 45 -0.79 -7.04 -9.52
C GLU A 45 -2.30 -7.22 -9.31
N PHE A 46 -2.98 -6.14 -8.89
CA PHE A 46 -4.43 -6.16 -8.65
C PHE A 46 -5.31 -6.64 -9.82
N PRO A 47 -4.92 -6.50 -11.11
CA PRO A 47 -5.70 -7.05 -12.21
C PRO A 47 -5.52 -8.58 -12.41
N GLY A 48 -4.63 -9.22 -11.63
CA GLY A 48 -4.43 -10.67 -11.63
C GLY A 48 -3.29 -11.19 -12.50
N TYR A 49 -2.43 -10.34 -13.06
CA TYR A 49 -1.20 -10.73 -13.78
C TYR A 49 0.05 -10.35 -13.00
N CYS A 50 1.19 -11.00 -13.30
CA CYS A 50 2.48 -10.62 -12.71
C CYS A 50 3.05 -9.38 -13.41
N GLY A 51 3.29 -8.31 -12.65
CA GLY A 51 3.86 -7.07 -13.16
C GLY A 51 5.32 -7.25 -13.62
N GLY A 52 5.72 -6.49 -14.63
CA GLY A 52 7.12 -6.43 -15.07
C GLY A 52 7.99 -5.70 -14.05
N ALA A 53 9.24 -6.14 -13.88
CA ALA A 53 10.18 -5.50 -12.96
C ALA A 53 10.46 -4.04 -13.37
N ASN A 54 10.42 -3.12 -12.41
CA ASN A 54 10.72 -1.72 -12.69
C ASN A 54 12.25 -1.51 -12.85
N PRO A 55 12.72 -0.90 -13.95
CA PRO A 55 14.15 -0.70 -14.20
C PRO A 55 14.79 0.41 -13.33
N SER A 56 14.02 1.26 -12.67
CA SER A 56 14.52 2.48 -12.01
C SER A 56 13.64 2.91 -10.83
N LEU A 57 13.73 2.19 -9.72
CA LEU A 57 13.06 2.51 -8.44
C LEU A 57 13.94 3.39 -7.55
N PRO A 58 13.35 4.33 -6.79
CA PRO A 58 14.07 5.01 -5.71
C PRO A 58 14.44 4.04 -4.58
N VAL A 59 15.52 4.34 -3.85
CA VAL A 59 16.02 3.49 -2.77
C VAL A 59 15.76 4.16 -1.42
N ILE A 60 15.09 3.43 -0.52
CA ILE A 60 15.02 3.79 0.90
C ILE A 60 16.24 3.22 1.61
N LYS A 61 17.06 4.07 2.20
CA LYS A 61 18.16 3.67 3.09
C LYS A 61 17.66 3.60 4.52
N VAL A 62 17.48 2.38 5.01
CA VAL A 62 17.02 2.11 6.38
C VAL A 62 18.05 2.61 7.40
N LYS A 63 17.59 3.37 8.39
CA LYS A 63 18.38 3.87 9.52
C LYS A 63 18.07 3.13 10.82
N ALA A 64 16.83 2.69 11.02
CA ALA A 64 16.43 1.86 12.15
C ALA A 64 15.24 0.97 11.81
N VAL A 65 15.12 -0.16 12.53
CA VAL A 65 13.92 -0.99 12.57
C VAL A 65 13.51 -1.12 14.03
N THR A 66 12.29 -0.69 14.35
CA THR A 66 11.73 -0.81 15.71
C THR A 66 10.50 -1.70 15.66
N MET A 67 10.35 -2.60 16.63
CA MET A 67 9.28 -3.58 16.65
C MET A 67 8.86 -3.92 18.09
N ARG A 68 7.66 -4.45 18.24
CA ARG A 68 7.19 -5.01 19.51
C ARG A 68 7.89 -6.33 19.83
N ASN A 69 7.83 -6.73 21.11
CA ASN A 69 8.18 -8.10 21.49
C ASN A 69 7.21 -9.06 20.80
N ASN A 70 7.74 -10.07 20.11
CA ASN A 70 6.95 -11.02 19.30
C ASN A 70 6.09 -10.33 18.23
N ALA A 71 6.67 -9.36 17.51
CA ALA A 71 5.96 -8.59 16.50
C ALA A 71 5.35 -9.46 15.39
N ILE A 72 4.15 -9.10 14.95
CA ILE A 72 3.45 -9.75 13.84
C ILE A 72 3.78 -9.03 12.53
N LEU A 73 4.31 -9.79 11.55
CA LEU A 73 4.50 -9.29 10.19
C LEU A 73 3.20 -9.46 9.40
N GLN A 74 2.40 -8.40 9.33
CA GLN A 74 1.20 -8.38 8.50
C GLN A 74 1.59 -8.09 7.03
N THR A 75 1.14 -8.97 6.14
CA THR A 75 1.23 -8.81 4.69
C THR A 75 -0.02 -9.40 4.04
N LEU A 76 -0.18 -9.19 2.74
CA LEU A 76 -1.27 -9.71 1.93
C LEU A 76 -0.76 -10.76 0.94
N VAL A 77 -1.67 -11.62 0.46
CA VAL A 77 -1.40 -12.64 -0.57
C VAL A 77 -2.39 -12.45 -1.69
N GLY A 78 -1.91 -12.38 -2.93
CA GLY A 78 -2.78 -12.07 -4.06
C GLY A 78 -2.26 -10.87 -4.82
N PRO A 79 -3.01 -9.76 -4.90
CA PRO A 79 -3.48 -9.03 -3.71
C PRO A 79 -4.99 -9.07 -3.50
N GLY A 80 -5.72 -9.64 -4.46
CA GLY A 80 -7.06 -10.23 -4.30
C GLY A 80 -8.09 -9.36 -3.57
N GLU A 81 -8.89 -10.03 -2.74
CA GLU A 81 -10.02 -9.40 -2.05
C GLU A 81 -9.58 -8.37 -1.00
N GLU A 82 -8.38 -8.53 -0.42
CA GLU A 82 -7.81 -7.54 0.49
C GLU A 82 -7.55 -6.22 -0.24
N HIS A 83 -6.98 -6.26 -1.45
CA HIS A 83 -6.83 -5.06 -2.29
C HIS A 83 -8.18 -4.51 -2.75
N THR A 84 -9.11 -5.38 -3.18
CA THR A 84 -10.48 -4.94 -3.54
C THR A 84 -11.14 -4.19 -2.38
N THR A 85 -10.94 -4.63 -1.15
CA THR A 85 -11.48 -3.96 0.04
C THR A 85 -10.77 -2.63 0.30
N LEU A 86 -9.44 -2.63 0.30
CA LEU A 86 -8.62 -1.44 0.59
C LEU A 86 -8.81 -0.32 -0.45
N ALA A 87 -8.93 -0.66 -1.73
CA ALA A 87 -9.12 0.30 -2.82
C ALA A 87 -10.61 0.59 -3.13
N GLY A 88 -11.47 -0.43 -3.01
CA GLY A 88 -12.89 -0.35 -3.37
C GLY A 88 -13.68 0.55 -2.42
N LEU A 89 -13.57 0.33 -1.10
CA LEU A 89 -14.35 1.08 -0.11
C LEU A 89 -14.11 2.61 -0.20
N PRO A 90 -12.87 3.12 -0.29
CA PRO A 90 -12.65 4.55 -0.46
C PRO A 90 -13.16 5.08 -1.82
N THR A 91 -13.00 4.29 -2.89
CA THR A 91 -13.48 4.66 -4.22
C THR A 91 -15.00 4.82 -4.22
N GLU A 92 -15.72 3.87 -3.62
CA GLU A 92 -17.18 3.93 -3.46
C GLU A 92 -17.63 5.14 -2.67
N ALA A 93 -16.99 5.38 -1.51
CA ALA A 93 -17.31 6.54 -0.68
C ALA A 93 -17.09 7.85 -1.45
N SER A 94 -16.01 7.93 -2.23
CA SER A 94 -15.73 9.12 -3.06
C SER A 94 -16.79 9.36 -4.13
N ILE A 95 -17.24 8.30 -4.83
CA ILE A 95 -18.30 8.37 -5.85
C ILE A 95 -19.62 8.76 -5.19
N TRP A 96 -19.96 8.11 -4.07
CA TRP A 96 -21.17 8.40 -3.32
C TRP A 96 -21.23 9.88 -2.93
N ASN A 97 -20.17 10.40 -2.30
CA ASN A 97 -20.12 11.79 -1.88
C ASN A 97 -20.25 12.76 -3.05
N ALA A 98 -19.61 12.46 -4.19
CA ALA A 98 -19.70 13.30 -5.38
C ALA A 98 -21.12 13.30 -5.99
N VAL A 99 -21.76 12.14 -6.07
CA VAL A 99 -23.12 12.03 -6.62
C VAL A 99 -24.14 12.62 -5.67
N GLU A 100 -24.05 12.36 -4.37
CA GLU A 100 -24.97 12.91 -3.38
C GLU A 100 -24.88 14.44 -3.33
N ALA A 101 -23.68 15.02 -3.50
CA ALA A 101 -23.51 16.47 -3.59
C ALA A 101 -24.11 17.06 -4.88
N ALA A 102 -24.08 16.34 -6.00
CA ALA A 102 -24.57 16.82 -7.29
C ALA A 102 -26.08 16.56 -7.50
N ILE A 103 -26.57 15.39 -7.07
CA ILE A 103 -27.94 14.90 -7.25
C ILE A 103 -28.36 14.09 -6.01
N PRO A 104 -28.80 14.77 -4.93
CA PRO A 104 -29.15 14.12 -3.66
C PRO A 104 -30.20 13.00 -3.82
N GLY A 105 -29.94 11.84 -3.21
CA GLY A 105 -30.86 10.70 -3.19
C GLY A 105 -30.95 9.87 -4.48
N PHE A 106 -30.15 10.20 -5.50
CA PHE A 106 -30.14 9.46 -6.78
C PHE A 106 -29.44 8.11 -6.66
N LEU A 107 -28.25 8.09 -6.06
CA LEU A 107 -27.49 6.87 -5.84
C LEU A 107 -28.04 6.17 -4.61
N GLN A 108 -28.37 4.87 -4.70
CA GLN A 108 -28.91 4.11 -3.57
C GLN A 108 -28.00 2.95 -3.12
N LYS A 109 -27.07 2.52 -3.97
CA LYS A 109 -26.13 1.42 -3.67
C LYS A 109 -24.80 1.67 -4.38
N CYS A 110 -23.70 1.52 -3.64
CA CYS A 110 -22.37 1.35 -4.19
C CYS A 110 -21.80 -0.01 -3.75
N LEU A 111 -21.18 -0.68 -4.72
CA LEU A 111 -20.61 -2.04 -4.77
C LEU A 111 -21.50 -3.27 -4.49
N ARG A 112 -21.38 -4.25 -5.41
CA ARG A 112 -21.69 -5.67 -5.23
C ARG A 112 -20.36 -6.43 -5.16
N PRO A 113 -20.05 -7.18 -4.08
CA PRO A 113 -18.78 -7.90 -3.91
C PRO A 113 -18.63 -9.17 -4.78
N HIS A 114 -19.30 -9.26 -5.93
CA HIS A 114 -19.40 -10.51 -6.73
C HIS A 114 -19.06 -10.35 -8.22
N ARG A 115 -18.27 -9.35 -8.58
CA ARG A 115 -17.55 -9.38 -9.86
C ARG A 115 -16.06 -9.30 -9.59
N GLY A 116 -15.46 -10.48 -9.37
CA GLY A 116 -14.11 -10.68 -9.89
C GLY A 116 -14.12 -10.25 -11.36
N TRP A 117 -13.19 -9.36 -11.70
CA TRP A 117 -13.05 -8.85 -13.05
C TRP A 117 -12.79 -10.04 -13.98
N ARG A 118 -13.82 -10.42 -14.74
CA ARG A 118 -13.74 -11.27 -15.93
C ARG A 118 -14.04 -10.39 -17.14
#